data_AF-A0A3B8K777-F1
#
_entry.id   AF-A0A3B8K777-F1
#
_cell.length_a   1.000
_cell.length_b   1.000
_cell.length_c   1.000
_cell.angle_alpha   90.00
_cell.angle_beta   90.00
_cell.angle_gamma   90.00
#
_symmetry.space_group_name_H-M   'P 1'
#
loop_
_entity.id
_entity.type
_entity.pdbx_description
1 polymer ?
#
loop_
_entity_poly.entity_id
_entity_poly.type
_entity_poly.pdbx_seq_one_letter_code
_entity_poly.pdbx_strand_id
1 'polypeptide(L)'
;RELSLEFHYFFMRKFWFAYMAKAVVFFPGGFGTLDELFEILTLLQTGKIRKHLPIVLFDRSFWESAVNFQTLINRGTISEDDLDLFLLTDSVDEAFTHLT
;
A
#
# COMPACT_ATOMS: atom_id res chain seq x y z
N ARG A 1 -17.11 20.65 -5.83
CA ARG A 1 -15.79 21.24 -6.16
C ARG A 1 -15.05 21.80 -4.92
N GLU A 2 -15.67 21.87 -3.74
CA GLU A 2 -15.05 22.46 -2.53
C GLU A 2 -14.14 21.51 -1.73
N LEU A 3 -13.94 20.26 -2.16
CA LEU A 3 -13.10 19.27 -1.46
C LEU A 3 -11.91 18.78 -2.30
N SER A 4 -11.61 19.42 -3.43
CA SER A 4 -10.45 19.08 -4.26
C SER A 4 -9.24 19.89 -3.82
N LEU A 5 -8.25 19.21 -3.23
CA LEU A 5 -6.91 19.78 -3.04
C LEU A 5 -6.12 19.58 -4.34
N GLU A 6 -5.61 20.69 -4.90
CA GLU A 6 -4.74 20.64 -6.07
C GLU A 6 -3.28 20.78 -5.63
N PHE A 7 -2.44 19.87 -6.11
CA PHE A 7 -1.01 19.88 -5.86
C PHE A 7 -0.27 20.09 -7.18
N HIS A 8 0.48 21.19 -7.30
CA HIS A 8 1.35 21.41 -8.46
C HIS A 8 2.55 20.46 -8.50
N TYR A 9 3.01 20.02 -7.33
CA TYR A 9 4.13 19.09 -7.22
C TYR A 9 3.66 17.69 -6.86
N PHE A 10 4.02 16.72 -7.69
CA PHE A 10 3.63 15.32 -7.53
C PHE A 10 4.06 14.73 -6.17
N PHE A 11 5.29 15.01 -5.73
CA PHE A 11 5.80 14.52 -4.44
C PHE A 11 5.03 15.08 -3.24
N MET A 12 4.51 16.30 -3.33
CA MET A 12 3.70 16.88 -2.26
C MET A 12 2.40 16.10 -2.09
N ARG A 13 1.74 15.74 -3.21
CA ARG A 13 0.53 14.93 -3.17
C ARG A 13 0.77 13.60 -2.47
N LYS A 14 1.84 12.90 -2.85
CA LYS A 14 2.24 11.62 -2.26
C LYS A 14 2.53 11.74 -0.76
N PHE A 15 3.32 12.73 -0.39
CA PHE A 15 3.63 13.02 1.01
C PHE A 15 2.35 13.24 1.84
N TRP A 16 1.43 14.06 1.35
CA TRP A 16 0.18 14.33 2.07
C TRP A 16 -0.70 13.10 2.22
N PHE A 17 -0.79 12.24 1.20
CA PHE A 17 -1.52 10.97 1.32
C PHE A 17 -0.91 10.05 2.37
N ALA A 18 0.40 9.78 2.30
CA ALA A 18 1.07 8.95 3.28
C ALA A 18 1.01 9.53 4.70
N TYR A 19 1.19 10.85 4.84
CA TYR A 19 1.20 11.54 6.13
C TYR A 19 -0.18 11.55 6.81
N MET A 20 -1.25 11.81 6.06
CA MET A 20 -2.61 11.92 6.60
C MET A 20 -3.33 10.58 6.77
N ALA A 21 -2.94 9.55 6.00
CA ALA A 21 -3.63 8.27 6.00
C ALA A 21 -3.66 7.62 7.40
N LYS A 22 -4.82 7.08 7.77
CA LYS A 22 -4.97 6.19 8.93
C LYS A 22 -5.01 4.71 8.53
N ALA A 23 -5.33 4.47 7.26
CA ALA A 23 -5.45 3.19 6.60
C ALA A 23 -5.26 3.44 5.09
N VAL A 24 -4.83 2.44 4.34
CA VAL A 24 -4.76 2.51 2.87
C VAL A 24 -5.32 1.24 2.26
N VAL A 25 -6.12 1.39 1.21
CA VAL A 25 -6.65 0.27 0.43
C VAL A 25 -6.24 0.46 -1.03
N PHE A 26 -5.51 -0.50 -1.57
CA PHE A 26 -5.09 -0.54 -2.96
C PHE A 26 -5.95 -1.53 -3.73
N PHE A 27 -6.77 -1.00 -4.63
CA PHE A 27 -7.53 -1.77 -5.62
C PHE A 27 -6.68 -2.00 -6.89
N PRO A 28 -7.12 -2.88 -7.82
CA PRO A 28 -6.48 -3.05 -9.11
C PRO A 28 -6.20 -1.72 -9.82
N GLY A 29 -4.95 -1.52 -10.23
CA GLY A 29 -4.51 -0.25 -10.79
C GLY A 29 -3.20 -0.35 -11.57
N GLY A 30 -2.84 0.74 -12.22
CA GLY A 30 -1.63 0.81 -13.07
C GLY A 30 -0.41 1.35 -12.33
N PHE A 31 0.48 2.01 -13.08
CA PHE A 31 1.73 2.55 -12.54
C PHE A 31 1.55 3.51 -11.36
N GLY A 32 0.51 4.35 -11.35
CA GLY A 32 0.28 5.27 -10.22
C GLY A 32 -0.02 4.53 -8.92
N THR A 33 -0.84 3.48 -8.99
CA THR A 33 -1.19 2.64 -7.83
C THR A 33 0.03 1.87 -7.34
N LEU A 34 0.81 1.29 -8.25
CA LEU A 34 2.04 0.56 -7.91
C LEU A 34 3.08 1.48 -7.28
N ASP A 35 3.26 2.68 -7.84
CA ASP A 35 4.17 3.71 -7.34
C ASP A 35 3.80 4.13 -5.91
N GLU A 36 2.53 4.41 -5.65
CA GLU A 36 2.05 4.74 -4.30
C GLU A 36 2.17 3.53 -3.34
N LEU A 37 1.85 2.31 -3.78
CA LEU A 37 1.99 1.09 -2.98
C LEU A 37 3.43 0.87 -2.52
N PHE A 38 4.37 0.79 -3.47
CA PHE A 38 5.76 0.48 -3.14
C PHE A 38 6.44 1.61 -2.36
N GLU A 39 6.05 2.87 -2.58
CA GLU A 39 6.53 3.99 -1.75
C GLU A 39 6.10 3.81 -0.29
N ILE A 40 4.82 3.49 -0.03
CA ILE A 40 4.33 3.30 1.34
C ILE A 40 4.96 2.07 2.00
N LEU A 41 5.04 0.93 1.29
CA LEU A 41 5.69 -0.28 1.81
C LEU A 41 7.15 -0.01 2.19
N THR A 42 7.90 0.69 1.34
CA THR A 42 9.30 1.06 1.62
C THR A 42 9.41 1.98 2.84
N LEU A 43 8.50 2.95 2.99
CA LEU A 43 8.49 3.87 4.13
C LEU A 43 8.18 3.16 5.46
N LEU A 44 7.33 2.13 5.44
CA LEU A 44 7.05 1.29 6.61
C LEU A 44 8.22 0.36 6.93
N GLN A 45 8.72 -0.38 5.94
CA GLN A 45 9.87 -1.28 6.05
C GLN A 45 11.10 -0.56 6.65
N THR A 46 11.36 0.67 6.21
CA THR A 46 12.50 1.47 6.69
C THR A 46 12.21 2.29 7.96
N GLY A 47 11.02 2.15 8.55
CA GLY A 47 10.62 2.84 9.78
C GLY A 47 10.53 4.37 9.66
N LYS A 48 10.37 4.89 8.43
CA LYS A 48 10.16 6.33 8.17
C LYS A 48 8.73 6.73 8.51
N ILE A 49 7.76 5.86 8.26
CA ILE A 49 6.44 5.92 8.86
C ILE A 49 6.47 5.03 10.11
N ARG A 50 6.27 5.64 11.28
CA ARG A 50 6.28 4.95 12.58
C ARG A 50 4.89 4.76 13.18
N LYS A 51 3.88 5.41 12.61
CA LYS A 51 2.48 5.20 13.00
C LYS A 51 2.03 3.84 12.49
N HIS A 52 1.11 3.20 13.22
CA HIS A 52 0.37 2.08 12.68
C HIS A 52 -0.43 2.57 11.45
N LEU A 53 -0.23 1.90 10.32
CA LEU A 53 -0.87 2.19 9.04
C LEU A 53 -1.26 0.86 8.40
N PRO A 54 -2.46 0.32 8.69
CA PRO A 54 -2.94 -0.90 8.06
C PRO A 54 -3.11 -0.68 6.55
N ILE A 55 -2.68 -1.67 5.78
CA ILE A 55 -2.70 -1.66 4.31
C ILE A 55 -3.47 -2.87 3.84
N VAL A 56 -4.44 -2.65 2.95
CA VAL A 56 -5.15 -3.72 2.26
C VAL A 56 -4.81 -3.68 0.78
N LEU A 57 -4.44 -4.83 0.23
CA LEU A 57 -4.46 -5.11 -1.20
C LEU A 57 -5.75 -5.87 -1.50
N PHE A 58 -6.66 -5.23 -2.23
CA PHE A 58 -7.95 -5.82 -2.59
C PHE A 58 -7.89 -6.41 -4.00
N ASP A 59 -8.53 -7.56 -4.21
CA ASP A 59 -8.47 -8.40 -5.43
C ASP A 59 -7.19 -9.24 -5.52
N ARG A 60 -7.25 -10.44 -4.91
CA ARG A 60 -6.14 -11.39 -4.84
C ARG A 60 -5.62 -11.78 -6.21
N SER A 61 -6.55 -12.10 -7.12
CA SER A 61 -6.19 -12.56 -8.47
C SER A 61 -5.39 -11.50 -9.23
N PHE A 62 -5.75 -10.23 -9.07
CA PHE A 62 -5.01 -9.13 -9.65
C PHE A 62 -3.59 -9.05 -9.06
N TRP A 63 -3.46 -8.95 -7.73
CA TRP A 63 -2.15 -8.70 -7.10
C TRP A 63 -1.17 -9.87 -7.26
N GLU A 64 -1.64 -11.12 -7.17
CA GLU A 64 -0.80 -12.30 -7.39
C GLU A 64 -0.31 -12.40 -8.85
N SER A 65 -1.06 -11.87 -9.81
CA SER A 65 -0.65 -11.80 -11.22
C SER A 65 0.25 -10.60 -11.53
N ALA A 66 0.00 -9.45 -10.90
CA ALA A 66 0.75 -8.21 -11.12
C ALA A 66 2.11 -8.22 -10.42
N VAL A 67 2.19 -8.74 -9.19
CA VAL A 67 3.40 -8.75 -8.37
C VAL A 67 3.56 -10.11 -7.69
N ASN A 68 4.57 -10.86 -8.09
CA ASN A 68 4.92 -12.10 -7.42
C ASN A 68 5.84 -11.80 -6.22
N PHE A 69 5.25 -11.55 -5.05
CA PHE A 69 5.99 -11.25 -3.82
C PHE A 69 6.93 -12.38 -3.39
N GLN A 70 6.56 -13.63 -3.63
CA GLN A 70 7.43 -14.79 -3.36
C GLN A 70 8.74 -14.72 -4.16
N THR A 71 8.70 -14.21 -5.39
CA THR A 71 9.91 -14.04 -6.20
C THR A 71 10.85 -13.00 -5.60
N LEU A 72 10.31 -11.94 -4.97
CA LEU A 72 11.11 -10.92 -4.29
C LEU A 72 11.80 -11.50 -3.05
N ILE A 73 11.09 -12.33 -2.27
CA ILE A 73 11.65 -13.05 -1.12
C ILE A 73 12.74 -14.03 -1.58
N ASN A 74 12.44 -14.86 -2.58
CA ASN A 74 13.38 -15.87 -3.09
C ASN A 74 14.66 -15.25 -3.66
N ARG A 75 14.58 -14.01 -4.17
CA ARG A 75 15.74 -13.24 -4.67
C ARG A 75 16.43 -12.41 -3.58
N GLY A 76 15.92 -12.42 -2.35
CA GLY A 76 16.48 -11.67 -1.22
C GLY A 76 16.32 -10.16 -1.35
N THR A 77 15.33 -9.67 -2.11
CA THR A 77 15.07 -8.23 -2.25
C THR A 77 14.12 -7.68 -1.19
N ILE A 78 13.34 -8.55 -0.55
CA ILE A 78 12.53 -8.29 0.65
C ILE A 78 12.64 -9.48 1.61
N SER A 79 12.30 -9.28 2.88
CA SER A 79 12.18 -10.32 3.90
C SER A 79 10.80 -10.97 3.87
N GLU A 80 10.66 -12.17 4.44
CA GLU A 80 9.36 -12.84 4.57
C GLU A 80 8.41 -12.03 5.47
N ASP A 81 8.93 -11.49 6.58
CA ASP A 81 8.21 -10.61 7.51
C ASP A 81 7.69 -9.31 6.83
N ASP A 82 8.23 -8.90 5.67
CA ASP A 82 7.70 -7.73 4.95
C ASP A 82 6.30 -7.99 4.38
N LEU A 83 5.87 -9.27 4.29
CA LEU A 83 4.49 -9.62 3.92
C LEU A 83 3.49 -9.27 5.03
N ASP A 84 3.94 -9.12 6.28
CA ASP A 84 3.08 -8.69 7.39
C ASP A 84 2.70 -7.20 7.31
N LEU A 85 3.30 -6.45 6.37
CA LEU A 85 3.00 -5.03 6.15
C LEU A 85 1.63 -4.79 5.50
N PHE A 86 1.00 -5.81 4.91
CA PHE A 86 -0.30 -5.67 4.24
C PHE A 86 -1.17 -6.92 4.34
N LEU A 87 -2.48 -6.73 4.27
CA LEU A 87 -3.47 -7.79 4.09
C LEU A 87 -3.84 -7.91 2.62
N LEU A 88 -3.70 -9.10 2.03
CA LEU A 88 -4.24 -9.42 0.70
C LEU A 88 -5.59 -10.14 0.86
N THR A 89 -6.68 -9.57 0.36
CA THR A 89 -8.04 -10.14 0.53
C THR A 89 -9.00 -9.80 -0.61
N ASP A 90 -10.03 -10.63 -0.76
CA ASP A 90 -11.21 -10.40 -1.62
C ASP A 90 -12.46 -10.07 -0.78
N SER A 91 -12.36 -10.11 0.55
CA SER A 91 -13.47 -9.93 1.48
C SER A 91 -13.51 -8.51 2.01
N VAL A 92 -14.64 -7.84 1.81
CA VAL A 92 -14.89 -6.50 2.39
C VAL A 92 -14.89 -6.57 3.92
N ASP A 93 -15.43 -7.64 4.50
CA ASP A 93 -15.53 -7.78 5.96
C ASP A 93 -14.14 -8.00 6.59
N GLU A 94 -13.29 -8.80 5.94
CA GLU A 94 -11.91 -9.03 6.39
C GLU A 94 -11.08 -7.75 6.27
N ALA A 95 -11.19 -7.06 5.13
CA ALA A 95 -10.56 -5.76 4.92
C ALA A 95 -11.01 -4.76 6.00
N PHE A 96 -12.32 -4.65 6.25
CA PHE A 96 -12.85 -3.75 7.27
C PHE A 96 -12.29 -4.06 8.66
N THR A 97 -12.30 -5.35 9.04
CA THR A 97 -11.76 -5.81 10.33
C THR A 97 -10.27 -5.51 10.50
N HIS A 98 -9.48 -5.62 9.43
CA HIS A 98 -8.06 -5.29 9.47
C HIS A 98 -7.79 -3.78 9.61
N LEU A 99 -8.72 -2.93 9.14
CA LEU A 99 -8.57 -1.48 9.16
C LEU A 99 -9.05 -0.82 10.46
N THR A 100 -9.90 -1.48 11.25
CA THR A 100 -10.57 -0.93 12.45
C THR A 100 -10.09 -1.57 13.75
#